data_AF-A0A800A6Z9-F1
#
_entry.id   AF-A0A800A6Z9-F1
#
_cell.length_a   1.000
_cell.length_b   1.000
_cell.length_c   1.000
_cell.angle_alpha   90.00
_cell.angle_beta   90.00
_cell.angle_gamma   90.00
#
_symmetry.space_group_name_H-M   'P 1'
#
loop_
_entity.id
_entity.type
_entity.pdbx_description
1 polymer ?
#
loop_
_entity_poly.entity_id
_entity_poly.type
_entity_poly.pdbx_seq_one_letter_code
_entity_poly.pdbx_strand_id
1 'polypeptide(L)'
;MSPPRRSPWWSSPPTPRRSRGAGPTREARTPSSPSPSSPTTSGAQSCRCWSEIGGRYNLPPVTTEQTIPSFIGAPVQRREDPALITGTARYVDDITLAGTLHLALVRSPFAHAEIAGIDVEDAREMPGVWAIITPEDVADVSMPPTPNPKRSVPRRFPLVQGRALMVGDPVVAVVAESPVAARDAADMVFVDYEPLAVVGDVETAIEAPPIHPDFESNVAYDRSKGDRQAFEALEGEIRLSGVVEHPRVVPAPMETRAIMAEWRSDGLTVHLSSQAPQLMAEQLADDFDLPQTAVRVVTPFV
;
A
#
# COMPACT_ATOMS: atom_id res chain seq x y z
N MET A 1 55.63 13.70 -14.03
CA MET A 1 54.91 14.41 -12.94
C MET A 1 53.62 13.64 -12.72
N SER A 2 53.57 12.81 -11.68
CA SER A 2 52.41 11.97 -11.35
C SER A 2 51.49 12.72 -10.40
N PRO A 3 50.16 12.67 -10.55
CA PRO A 3 49.24 13.29 -9.60
C PRO A 3 49.08 12.41 -8.34
N PRO A 4 48.76 13.00 -7.18
CA PRO A 4 48.71 12.27 -5.92
C PRO A 4 47.43 11.45 -5.79
N ARG A 5 47.57 10.20 -5.35
CA ARG A 5 46.46 9.32 -4.94
C ARG A 5 45.78 9.90 -3.71
N ARG A 6 44.48 10.20 -3.79
CA ARG A 6 43.62 10.48 -2.63
C ARG A 6 43.23 9.15 -1.97
N SER A 7 43.52 9.02 -0.68
CA SER A 7 43.07 7.91 0.17
C SER A 7 41.57 8.01 0.42
N PRO A 8 40.82 6.90 0.38
CA PRO A 8 39.39 6.94 0.64
C PRO A 8 39.06 6.92 2.16
N TRP A 9 38.01 7.66 2.49
CA TRP A 9 37.52 8.11 3.80
C TRP A 9 37.05 7.04 4.81
N TRP A 10 37.19 5.75 4.51
CA TRP A 10 36.72 4.64 5.36
C TRP A 10 37.78 4.06 6.32
N SER A 11 38.89 4.76 6.55
CA SER A 11 39.91 4.34 7.52
C SER A 11 39.72 5.02 8.88
N SER A 12 38.68 4.63 9.61
CA SER A 12 38.57 4.87 11.05
C SER A 12 37.72 3.77 11.71
N PRO A 13 38.26 3.01 12.69
CA PRO A 13 37.52 1.95 13.38
C PRO A 13 36.47 2.55 14.34
N PRO A 14 35.34 1.84 14.57
CA PRO A 14 34.25 2.37 15.39
C PRO A 14 34.62 2.46 16.87
N THR A 15 34.32 3.61 17.48
CA THR A 15 34.44 3.86 18.92
C THR A 15 33.44 3.01 19.71
N PRO A 16 33.83 2.34 20.81
CA PRO A 16 32.92 1.45 21.54
C PRO A 16 31.82 2.23 22.29
N ARG A 17 30.56 1.80 22.10
CA ARG A 17 29.38 2.27 22.83
C ARG A 17 29.55 2.06 24.34
N ARG A 18 29.34 3.12 25.12
CA ARG A 18 29.18 3.06 26.59
C ARG A 18 27.94 2.25 26.95
N SER A 19 28.13 1.18 27.71
CA SER A 19 27.10 0.41 28.40
C SER A 19 26.37 1.25 29.45
N ARG A 20 25.04 1.36 29.36
CA ARG A 20 24.19 1.86 30.45
C ARG A 20 23.43 0.69 31.08
N GLY A 21 23.77 0.43 32.35
CA GLY A 21 22.87 0.09 33.46
C GLY A 21 21.86 -1.04 33.28
N ALA A 22 22.15 -2.18 33.91
CA ALA A 22 21.19 -3.24 34.22
C ALA A 22 20.09 -2.75 35.16
N GLY A 23 18.83 -2.93 34.77
CA GLY A 23 17.65 -2.86 35.65
C GLY A 23 17.26 -4.28 36.12
N PRO A 24 16.65 -4.43 37.31
CA PRO A 24 16.46 -5.73 37.94
C PRO A 24 15.38 -6.56 37.24
N THR A 25 15.71 -7.84 37.02
CA THR A 25 14.87 -8.91 36.53
C THR A 25 13.74 -9.24 37.49
N ARG A 26 12.50 -9.25 37.00
CA ARG A 26 11.31 -9.67 37.75
C ARG A 26 11.13 -11.18 37.58
N GLU A 27 11.42 -11.93 38.64
CA GLU A 27 11.26 -13.39 38.70
C GLU A 27 9.79 -13.81 38.55
N ALA A 28 9.58 -14.83 37.70
CA ALA A 28 8.31 -15.50 37.52
C ALA A 28 7.99 -16.39 38.73
N ARG A 29 6.85 -16.15 39.38
CA ARG A 29 6.31 -17.04 40.42
C ARG A 29 5.39 -18.07 39.79
N THR A 30 5.80 -19.34 39.88
CA THR A 30 4.97 -20.53 39.72
C THR A 30 4.03 -20.69 40.93
N PRO A 31 2.73 -21.00 40.75
CA PRO A 31 1.89 -21.40 41.88
C PRO A 31 1.94 -22.92 42.09
N SER A 32 2.31 -23.31 43.30
CA SER A 32 2.17 -24.66 43.86
C SER A 32 0.72 -25.03 44.14
N SER A 33 0.35 -26.28 43.86
CA SER A 33 -0.93 -26.90 44.20
C SER A 33 -1.06 -27.25 45.70
N PRO A 34 -2.26 -27.15 46.29
CA PRO A 34 -2.58 -27.86 47.53
C PRO A 34 -3.69 -28.93 47.34
N SER A 35 -3.50 -30.05 48.04
CA SER A 35 -4.41 -31.20 48.18
C SER A 35 -5.64 -30.89 49.06
N PRO A 36 -6.71 -31.71 49.04
CA PRO A 36 -8.03 -31.32 49.52
C PRO A 36 -8.22 -31.61 51.02
N SER A 37 -8.83 -30.67 51.73
CA SER A 37 -9.46 -30.89 53.03
C SER A 37 -10.89 -30.35 53.00
N SER A 38 -11.85 -31.24 53.19
CA SER A 38 -13.29 -30.98 53.22
C SER A 38 -13.68 -30.06 54.38
N PRO A 39 -14.51 -29.02 54.17
CA PRO A 39 -15.16 -28.33 55.26
C PRO A 39 -16.65 -28.65 55.38
N THR A 40 -17.01 -28.66 56.65
CA THR A 40 -18.28 -28.89 57.32
C THR A 40 -19.36 -27.86 56.96
N THR A 41 -20.60 -28.33 57.07
CA THR A 41 -21.88 -27.67 56.84
C THR A 41 -22.11 -26.44 57.73
N SER A 42 -22.47 -25.30 57.14
CA SER A 42 -23.72 -24.55 57.38
C SER A 42 -23.57 -23.04 57.10
N GLY A 43 -24.56 -22.48 56.38
CA GLY A 43 -24.88 -21.05 56.44
C GLY A 43 -24.31 -20.14 55.35
N ALA A 44 -24.78 -20.27 54.11
CA ALA A 44 -24.89 -19.12 53.20
C ALA A 44 -25.89 -19.43 52.06
N GLN A 45 -26.89 -18.55 51.93
CA GLN A 45 -27.84 -18.52 50.82
C GLN A 45 -27.08 -18.35 49.49
N SER A 46 -27.26 -19.31 48.58
CA SER A 46 -26.94 -19.12 47.16
C SER A 46 -28.22 -19.26 46.36
N CYS A 47 -28.55 -18.21 45.61
CA CYS A 47 -29.60 -18.20 44.61
C CYS A 47 -29.27 -19.25 43.54
N ARG A 48 -30.04 -20.35 43.55
CA ARG A 48 -30.09 -21.33 42.47
C ARG A 48 -30.89 -20.74 41.33
N CYS A 49 -30.21 -20.20 40.34
CA CYS A 49 -30.74 -20.01 39.00
C CYS A 49 -29.58 -20.39 38.08
N TRP A 50 -29.83 -21.07 36.96
CA TRP A 50 -28.86 -21.63 35.98
C TRP A 50 -28.62 -23.15 35.97
N SER A 51 -29.56 -23.98 36.46
CA SER A 51 -29.57 -25.41 36.12
C SER A 51 -30.94 -25.97 35.68
N GLU A 52 -31.88 -25.12 35.26
CA GLU A 52 -33.20 -25.52 34.75
C GLU A 52 -33.60 -24.76 33.48
N ILE A 53 -32.73 -24.72 32.47
CA ILE A 53 -33.14 -24.42 31.08
C ILE A 53 -32.68 -25.57 30.17
N GLY A 54 -33.08 -26.79 30.54
CA GLY A 54 -33.11 -27.95 29.66
C GLY A 54 -34.46 -28.05 28.96
N GLY A 55 -34.88 -26.96 28.32
CA GLY A 55 -36.10 -26.93 27.51
C GLY A 55 -35.83 -27.53 26.14
N ARG A 56 -36.33 -28.74 25.89
CA ARG A 56 -36.50 -29.26 24.53
C ARG A 56 -37.45 -28.32 23.79
N TYR A 57 -36.93 -27.53 22.85
CA TYR A 57 -37.77 -26.75 21.96
C TYR A 57 -38.53 -27.71 21.03
N ASN A 58 -39.75 -28.09 21.42
CA ASN A 58 -40.73 -28.64 20.49
C ASN A 58 -41.16 -27.51 19.55
N LEU A 59 -40.51 -27.41 18.39
CA LEU A 59 -41.03 -26.59 17.30
C LEU A 59 -42.29 -27.27 16.75
N PRO A 60 -43.40 -26.54 16.54
CA PRO A 60 -44.59 -27.10 15.90
C PRO A 60 -44.27 -27.53 14.45
N PRO A 61 -45.01 -28.50 13.88
CA PRO A 61 -44.83 -28.88 12.48
C PRO A 61 -45.16 -27.67 11.60
N VAL A 62 -44.16 -27.19 10.86
CA VAL A 62 -44.32 -26.14 9.86
C VAL A 62 -45.19 -26.71 8.73
N THR A 63 -46.45 -26.30 8.67
CA THR A 63 -47.30 -26.43 7.49
C THR A 63 -46.59 -25.76 6.31
N THR A 64 -46.41 -26.51 5.23
CA THR A 64 -45.76 -26.08 3.98
C THR A 64 -46.60 -25.03 3.28
N GLU A 65 -46.50 -23.79 3.74
CA GLU A 65 -46.65 -22.62 2.89
C GLU A 65 -45.23 -22.27 2.47
N GLN A 66 -44.89 -22.53 1.20
CA GLN A 66 -43.59 -22.19 0.62
C GLN A 66 -43.42 -20.67 0.64
N THR A 67 -43.01 -20.14 1.78
CA THR A 67 -42.43 -18.83 1.90
C THR A 67 -41.08 -18.91 1.23
N ILE A 68 -40.94 -18.29 0.05
CA ILE A 68 -39.63 -18.02 -0.53
C ILE A 68 -38.82 -17.37 0.58
N PRO A 69 -37.71 -17.98 1.04
CA PRO A 69 -36.95 -17.39 2.12
C PRO A 69 -36.53 -15.99 1.67
N SER A 70 -36.96 -14.97 2.40
CA SER A 70 -36.47 -13.62 2.23
C SER A 70 -34.98 -13.67 2.52
N PHE A 71 -34.15 -13.72 1.49
CA PHE A 71 -32.69 -13.68 1.61
C PHE A 71 -32.21 -12.37 2.24
N ILE A 72 -33.06 -11.33 2.28
CA ILE A 72 -32.77 -10.05 2.92
C ILE A 72 -32.81 -10.25 4.44
N GLY A 73 -31.67 -9.99 5.10
CA GLY A 73 -31.51 -10.08 6.56
C GLY A 73 -31.22 -11.48 7.10
N ALA A 74 -31.21 -12.51 6.26
CA ALA A 74 -30.87 -13.87 6.66
C ALA A 74 -29.33 -14.09 6.69
N PRO A 75 -28.80 -14.86 7.65
CA PRO A 75 -27.38 -15.23 7.68
C PRO A 75 -27.09 -16.33 6.64
N VAL A 76 -26.98 -15.93 5.38
CA VAL A 76 -26.69 -16.84 4.25
C VAL A 76 -25.18 -17.10 4.16
N GLN A 77 -24.78 -18.35 3.92
CA GLN A 77 -23.38 -18.70 3.69
C GLN A 77 -22.89 -18.07 2.38
N ARG A 78 -21.62 -17.63 2.36
CA ARG A 78 -21.06 -16.96 1.20
C ARG A 78 -20.80 -17.97 0.09
N ARG A 79 -21.07 -17.57 -1.16
CA ARG A 79 -20.80 -18.39 -2.33
C ARG A 79 -19.30 -18.59 -2.57
N GLU A 80 -18.50 -17.64 -2.08
CA GLU A 80 -17.04 -17.55 -2.24
C GLU A 80 -16.30 -18.49 -1.27
N ASP A 81 -16.91 -18.84 -0.13
CA ASP A 81 -16.27 -19.58 0.96
C ASP A 81 -15.59 -20.88 0.50
N PRO A 82 -16.23 -21.76 -0.30
CA PRO A 82 -15.60 -23.01 -0.70
C PRO A 82 -14.26 -22.82 -1.40
N ALA A 83 -14.14 -21.82 -2.28
CA ALA A 83 -12.89 -21.56 -3.00
C ALA A 83 -11.80 -21.01 -2.06
N LEU A 84 -12.18 -20.09 -1.17
CA LEU A 84 -11.27 -19.41 -0.24
C LEU A 84 -10.71 -20.37 0.83
N ILE A 85 -11.55 -21.23 1.40
CA ILE A 85 -11.13 -22.12 2.50
C ILE A 85 -10.44 -23.41 2.03
N THR A 86 -10.53 -23.72 0.74
CA THR A 86 -9.85 -24.89 0.13
C THR A 86 -8.58 -24.51 -0.63
N GLY A 87 -8.25 -23.22 -0.72
CA GLY A 87 -7.09 -22.73 -1.47
C GLY A 87 -7.23 -22.89 -2.98
N THR A 88 -8.47 -22.93 -3.50
CA THR A 88 -8.74 -23.02 -4.95
C THR A 88 -9.14 -21.68 -5.57
N ALA A 89 -9.41 -20.67 -4.74
CA ALA A 89 -9.47 -19.28 -5.17
C ALA A 89 -8.12 -18.87 -5.75
N ARG A 90 -8.14 -18.12 -6.85
CA ARG A 90 -6.94 -17.58 -7.49
C ARG A 90 -6.90 -16.08 -7.28
N TYR A 91 -5.74 -15.60 -6.85
CA TYR A 91 -5.32 -14.22 -6.82
C TYR A 91 -4.42 -13.93 -8.02
N VAL A 92 -3.97 -12.69 -8.20
CA VAL A 92 -3.14 -12.35 -9.38
C VAL A 92 -1.83 -13.14 -9.41
N ASP A 93 -1.18 -13.30 -8.26
CA ASP A 93 0.11 -14.02 -8.14
C ASP A 93 -0.02 -15.54 -8.37
N ASP A 94 -1.24 -16.09 -8.31
CA ASP A 94 -1.51 -17.49 -8.64
C ASP A 94 -1.63 -17.74 -10.15
N ILE A 95 -1.60 -16.69 -10.97
CA ILE A 95 -1.74 -16.77 -12.42
C ILE A 95 -0.36 -17.00 -13.03
N THR A 96 -0.21 -18.11 -13.77
CA THR A 96 1.01 -18.43 -14.51
C THR A 96 0.74 -18.37 -16.00
N LEU A 97 1.53 -17.57 -16.73
CA LEU A 97 1.52 -17.51 -18.18
C LEU A 97 2.88 -18.01 -18.70
N ALA A 98 2.88 -18.63 -19.88
CA ALA A 98 4.13 -19.09 -20.47
C ALA A 98 4.97 -17.88 -20.92
N GLY A 99 6.25 -17.86 -20.56
CA GLY A 99 7.14 -16.74 -20.89
C GLY A 99 6.93 -15.49 -20.02
N THR A 100 6.28 -15.62 -18.86
CA THR A 100 6.20 -14.52 -17.88
C THR A 100 7.59 -14.00 -17.53
N LEU A 101 7.77 -12.69 -17.68
CA LEU A 101 8.90 -11.94 -17.15
C LEU A 101 8.50 -11.26 -15.84
N HIS A 102 9.48 -10.91 -15.02
CA HIS A 102 9.31 -10.33 -13.71
C HIS A 102 9.94 -8.94 -13.65
N LEU A 103 9.20 -7.99 -13.09
CA LEU A 103 9.62 -6.61 -12.95
C LEU A 103 10.05 -6.32 -11.51
N ALA A 104 11.23 -5.73 -11.36
CA ALA A 104 11.70 -5.12 -10.12
C ALA A 104 11.89 -3.61 -10.33
N LEU A 105 11.53 -2.81 -9.32
CA LEU A 105 11.69 -1.36 -9.36
C LEU A 105 12.86 -0.95 -8.48
N VAL A 106 13.81 -0.23 -9.05
CA VAL A 106 14.81 0.54 -8.31
C VAL A 106 14.11 1.79 -7.81
N ARG A 107 14.15 2.02 -6.50
CA ARG A 107 13.39 3.08 -5.84
C ARG A 107 14.30 4.05 -5.13
N SER A 108 13.92 5.33 -5.15
CA SER A 108 14.65 6.38 -4.45
C SER A 108 14.68 6.12 -2.93
N PRO A 109 15.87 6.15 -2.31
CA PRO A 109 15.97 6.15 -0.85
C PRO A 109 15.79 7.56 -0.26
N PHE A 110 15.69 8.61 -1.10
CA PHE A 110 15.61 10.01 -0.67
C PHE A 110 14.18 10.55 -0.74
N ALA A 111 13.82 11.37 0.24
CA ALA A 111 12.53 12.06 0.27
C ALA A 111 12.44 13.22 -0.71
N HIS A 112 13.57 13.83 -1.07
CA HIS A 112 13.65 14.88 -2.09
C HIS A 112 15.08 14.94 -2.62
N ALA A 113 15.28 14.71 -3.93
CA ALA A 113 16.60 14.75 -4.56
C ALA A 113 16.49 14.97 -6.08
N GLU A 114 17.46 15.70 -6.65
CA GLU A 114 17.73 15.63 -8.09
C GLU A 114 18.41 14.29 -8.42
N ILE A 115 18.20 13.80 -9.63
CA ILE A 115 18.90 12.64 -10.17
C ILE A 115 19.94 13.16 -11.16
N ALA A 116 21.21 13.04 -10.78
CA ALA A 116 22.33 13.52 -11.57
C ALA A 116 22.75 12.51 -12.66
N GLY A 117 22.47 11.23 -12.44
CA GLY A 117 22.83 10.17 -13.39
C GLY A 117 22.25 8.81 -12.98
N ILE A 118 22.10 7.95 -13.99
CA ILE A 118 21.66 6.56 -13.84
C ILE A 118 22.65 5.69 -14.64
N ASP A 119 23.29 4.73 -13.98
CA ASP A 119 24.13 3.70 -14.60
C ASP A 119 23.49 2.33 -14.41
N VAL A 120 23.29 1.65 -15.53
CA VAL A 120 22.61 0.35 -15.63
C VAL A 120 23.43 -0.67 -16.41
N GLU A 121 24.68 -0.34 -16.80
CA GLU A 121 25.46 -1.18 -17.72
C GLU A 121 25.75 -2.56 -17.12
N ASP A 122 26.21 -2.62 -15.87
CA ASP A 122 26.46 -3.89 -15.17
C ASP A 122 25.17 -4.73 -15.07
N ALA A 123 24.03 -4.09 -14.79
CA ALA A 123 22.74 -4.77 -14.70
C ALA A 123 22.27 -5.30 -16.06
N ARG A 124 22.51 -4.58 -17.16
CA ARG A 124 22.14 -5.00 -18.52
C ARG A 124 22.86 -6.28 -18.96
N GLU A 125 24.09 -6.48 -18.50
CA GLU A 125 24.90 -7.64 -18.86
C GLU A 125 24.58 -8.90 -18.04
N MET A 126 23.73 -8.79 -17.01
CA MET A 126 23.41 -9.92 -16.13
C MET A 126 22.57 -11.00 -16.84
N PRO A 127 22.86 -12.29 -16.62
CA PRO A 127 22.08 -13.38 -17.20
C PRO A 127 20.59 -13.32 -16.83
N GLY A 128 19.73 -13.48 -17.83
CA GLY A 128 18.28 -13.49 -17.66
C GLY A 128 17.63 -12.10 -17.57
N VAL A 129 18.40 -11.00 -17.61
CA VAL A 129 17.86 -9.66 -17.79
C VAL A 129 17.40 -9.48 -19.23
N TRP A 130 16.16 -9.06 -19.40
CA TRP A 130 15.51 -8.91 -20.70
C TRP A 130 15.41 -7.45 -21.13
N ALA A 131 15.07 -6.56 -20.19
CA ALA A 131 15.03 -5.13 -20.43
C ALA A 131 15.31 -4.33 -19.15
N ILE A 132 15.86 -3.13 -19.32
CA ILE A 132 15.93 -2.12 -18.28
C ILE A 132 15.31 -0.85 -18.85
N ILE A 133 14.28 -0.34 -18.17
CA ILE A 133 13.49 0.82 -18.54
C ILE A 133 13.90 1.97 -17.63
N THR A 134 14.35 3.05 -18.25
CA THR A 134 14.81 4.30 -17.62
C THR A 134 13.76 5.40 -17.77
N PRO A 135 13.85 6.51 -17.01
CA PRO A 135 12.91 7.63 -17.15
C PRO A 135 12.74 8.15 -18.57
N GLU A 136 13.82 8.13 -19.36
CA GLU A 136 13.86 8.58 -20.75
C GLU A 136 13.00 7.69 -21.66
N ASP A 137 12.93 6.39 -21.38
CA ASP A 137 12.17 5.42 -22.18
C ASP A 137 10.64 5.59 -22.03
N VAL A 138 10.20 6.30 -20.99
CA VAL A 138 8.78 6.47 -20.64
C VAL A 138 8.41 7.95 -20.41
N ALA A 139 9.22 8.88 -20.90
CA ALA A 139 9.02 10.31 -20.69
C ALA A 139 7.75 10.85 -21.38
N ASP A 140 7.27 10.18 -22.43
CA ASP A 140 6.02 10.46 -23.13
C ASP A 140 4.80 9.78 -22.50
N VAL A 141 5.02 8.78 -21.64
CA VAL A 141 3.96 8.10 -20.88
C VAL A 141 3.70 8.87 -19.59
N SER A 142 2.52 9.50 -19.50
CA SER A 142 2.11 10.18 -18.27
C SER A 142 0.63 9.98 -18.00
N MET A 143 0.28 9.79 -16.73
CA MET A 143 -1.10 9.87 -16.28
C MET A 143 -1.45 11.33 -16.03
N PRO A 144 -2.28 11.97 -16.88
CA PRO A 144 -2.70 13.34 -16.63
C PRO A 144 -3.56 13.40 -15.37
N PRO A 145 -3.49 14.50 -14.60
CA PRO A 145 -4.42 14.71 -13.51
C PRO A 145 -5.85 14.79 -14.06
N THR A 146 -6.83 14.30 -13.30
CA THR A 146 -8.25 14.49 -13.66
C THR A 146 -8.53 15.99 -13.85
N PRO A 147 -9.03 16.43 -15.02
CA PRO A 147 -9.22 17.85 -15.30
C PRO A 147 -10.10 18.52 -14.25
N ASN A 148 -9.53 19.46 -13.50
CA ASN A 148 -10.26 20.27 -12.55
C ASN A 148 -9.54 21.62 -12.37
N PRO A 149 -10.15 22.74 -12.81
CA PRO A 149 -9.49 24.05 -12.81
C PRO A 149 -9.22 24.60 -11.39
N LYS A 150 -9.79 23.98 -10.35
CA LYS A 150 -9.52 24.34 -8.96
C LYS A 150 -8.41 23.49 -8.33
N ARG A 151 -7.91 22.47 -9.04
CA ARG A 151 -6.88 21.55 -8.55
C ARG A 151 -5.56 21.84 -9.26
N SER A 152 -4.53 21.97 -8.45
CA SER A 152 -3.14 22.10 -8.85
C SER A 152 -2.44 20.76 -8.59
N VAL A 153 -2.65 19.79 -9.49
CA VAL A 153 -2.10 18.44 -9.35
C VAL A 153 -1.13 18.19 -10.50
N PRO A 154 0.12 17.77 -10.24
CA PRO A 154 1.10 17.48 -11.27
C PRO A 154 0.69 16.26 -12.11
N ARG A 155 1.26 16.15 -13.31
CA ARG A 155 1.28 14.88 -14.05
C ARG A 155 2.04 13.84 -13.24
N ARG A 156 1.63 12.58 -13.38
CA ARG A 156 2.34 11.45 -12.80
C ARG A 156 2.99 10.64 -13.90
N PHE A 157 4.21 10.22 -13.67
CA PHE A 157 4.99 9.41 -14.60
C PHE A 157 5.21 8.02 -14.01
N PRO A 158 5.34 6.97 -14.83
CA PRO A 158 5.67 5.63 -14.36
C PRO A 158 7.01 5.57 -13.60
N LEU A 159 7.99 6.34 -14.09
CA LEU A 159 9.31 6.55 -13.49
C LEU A 159 9.54 8.05 -13.31
N VAL A 160 10.26 8.45 -12.26
CA VAL A 160 10.51 9.86 -11.94
C VAL A 160 11.23 10.59 -13.08
N GLN A 161 10.82 11.83 -13.33
CA GLN A 161 11.40 12.67 -14.38
C GLN A 161 12.34 13.70 -13.73
N GLY A 162 13.62 13.34 -13.63
CA GLY A 162 14.70 14.19 -13.11
C GLY A 162 14.76 14.34 -11.57
N ARG A 163 13.64 14.19 -10.85
CA ARG A 163 13.58 14.36 -9.38
C ARG A 163 12.81 13.25 -8.68
N ALA A 164 13.38 12.75 -7.60
CA ALA A 164 12.64 11.99 -6.60
C ALA A 164 11.99 12.97 -5.60
N LEU A 165 10.69 12.82 -5.38
CA LEU A 165 9.86 13.70 -4.53
C LEU A 165 9.32 12.98 -3.28
N MET A 166 9.57 11.67 -3.17
CA MET A 166 9.37 10.91 -1.95
C MET A 166 10.26 9.66 -1.89
N VAL A 167 10.46 9.17 -0.67
CA VAL A 167 11.07 7.86 -0.45
C VAL A 167 10.21 6.79 -1.10
N GLY A 168 10.83 5.93 -1.91
CA GLY A 168 10.15 4.86 -2.62
C GLY A 168 9.72 5.22 -4.04
N ASP A 169 9.96 6.45 -4.50
CA ASP A 169 9.69 6.85 -5.88
C ASP A 169 10.40 5.92 -6.88
N PRO A 170 9.70 5.38 -7.89
CA PRO A 170 10.29 4.48 -8.87
C PRO A 170 11.20 5.24 -9.84
N VAL A 171 12.44 4.76 -10.00
CA VAL A 171 13.47 5.42 -10.83
C VAL A 171 13.82 4.60 -12.06
N VAL A 172 14.02 3.30 -11.90
CA VAL A 172 14.33 2.37 -12.99
C VAL A 172 13.47 1.13 -12.81
N ALA A 173 13.00 0.55 -13.91
CA ALA A 173 12.37 -0.77 -13.90
C ALA A 173 13.28 -1.80 -14.60
N VAL A 174 13.54 -2.90 -13.91
CA VAL A 174 14.33 -4.02 -14.43
C VAL A 174 13.38 -5.19 -14.70
N VAL A 175 13.44 -5.74 -15.91
CA VAL A 175 12.61 -6.86 -16.36
C VAL A 175 13.51 -8.06 -16.65
N ALA A 176 13.22 -9.20 -16.02
CA ALA A 176 14.03 -10.40 -16.15
C ALA A 176 13.20 -11.69 -16.19
N GLU A 177 13.81 -12.80 -16.56
CA GLU A 177 13.18 -14.13 -16.69
C GLU A 177 12.73 -14.74 -15.35
N SER A 178 13.20 -14.22 -14.22
CA SER A 178 12.80 -14.69 -12.89
C SER A 178 12.71 -13.54 -11.87
N PRO A 179 11.94 -13.70 -10.78
CA PRO A 179 11.86 -12.67 -9.74
C PRO A 179 13.20 -12.42 -9.04
N VAL A 180 14.05 -13.44 -8.96
CA VAL A 180 15.38 -13.35 -8.34
C VAL A 180 16.31 -12.57 -9.25
N ALA A 181 16.40 -12.94 -10.53
CA ALA A 181 17.22 -12.23 -11.51
C ALA A 181 16.83 -10.75 -11.63
N ALA A 182 15.53 -10.43 -11.60
CA ALA A 182 15.06 -9.05 -11.64
C ALA A 182 15.54 -8.24 -10.43
N ARG A 183 15.52 -8.83 -9.23
CA ARG A 183 15.98 -8.18 -7.99
C ARG A 183 17.49 -8.04 -7.95
N ASP A 184 18.22 -9.10 -8.28
CA ASP A 184 19.68 -9.09 -8.30
C ASP A 184 20.20 -8.04 -9.29
N ALA A 185 19.57 -7.92 -10.47
CA ALA A 185 19.91 -6.89 -11.45
C ALA A 185 19.47 -5.48 -11.02
N ALA A 186 18.35 -5.33 -10.32
CA ALA A 186 17.97 -4.04 -9.72
C ALA A 186 18.99 -3.56 -8.68
N ASP A 187 19.61 -4.47 -7.92
CA ASP A 187 20.67 -4.13 -6.95
C ASP A 187 21.98 -3.69 -7.61
N MET A 188 22.18 -3.97 -8.90
CA MET A 188 23.33 -3.55 -9.70
C MET A 188 23.13 -2.21 -10.43
N VAL A 189 21.94 -1.60 -10.31
CA VAL A 189 21.68 -0.26 -10.85
C VAL A 189 22.22 0.80 -9.89
N PHE A 190 23.05 1.70 -10.41
CA PHE A 190 23.56 2.85 -9.67
C PHE A 190 22.79 4.11 -10.06
N VAL A 191 22.30 4.84 -9.06
CA VAL A 191 21.63 6.13 -9.27
C VAL A 191 22.34 7.18 -8.43
N ASP A 192 22.82 8.22 -9.11
CA ASP A 192 23.46 9.38 -8.49
C ASP A 192 22.39 10.40 -8.09
N TYR A 193 22.30 10.67 -6.79
CA TYR A 193 21.34 11.62 -6.23
C TYR A 193 22.05 12.84 -5.67
N GLU A 194 21.45 14.01 -5.87
CA GLU A 194 21.79 15.25 -5.16
C GLU A 194 20.64 15.61 -4.21
N PRO A 195 20.75 15.31 -2.90
CA PRO A 195 19.67 15.56 -1.95
C PRO A 195 19.28 17.02 -1.85
N LEU A 196 17.98 17.27 -1.82
CA LEU A 196 17.38 18.60 -1.66
C LEU A 196 16.73 18.74 -0.29
N ALA A 197 16.33 19.98 0.05
CA ALA A 197 15.63 20.26 1.31
C ALA A 197 14.28 19.53 1.35
N VAL A 198 14.01 18.83 2.46
CA VAL A 198 12.80 18.02 2.66
C VAL A 198 11.79 18.79 3.50
N VAL A 199 10.52 18.73 3.09
CA VAL A 199 9.37 19.24 3.87
C VAL A 199 8.44 18.09 4.18
N GLY A 200 8.19 17.84 5.48
CA GLY A 200 7.44 16.66 5.95
C GLY A 200 6.07 16.96 6.56
N ASP A 201 5.81 18.22 6.91
CA ASP A 201 4.57 18.69 7.51
C ASP A 201 3.81 19.65 6.57
N VAL A 202 2.48 19.68 6.69
CA VAL A 202 1.60 20.39 5.75
C VAL A 202 1.70 21.90 5.97
N GLU A 203 1.81 22.32 7.23
CA GLU A 203 1.90 23.72 7.64
C GLU A 203 3.15 24.38 7.05
N THR A 204 4.32 23.73 7.14
CA THR A 204 5.55 24.21 6.51
C THR A 204 5.45 24.15 4.99
N ALA A 205 4.82 23.11 4.42
CA ALA A 205 4.70 22.97 2.97
C ALA A 205 3.95 24.13 2.31
N ILE A 206 2.92 24.67 2.97
CA ILE A 206 2.13 25.80 2.45
C ILE A 206 3.00 27.05 2.23
N GLU A 207 3.97 27.29 3.12
CA GLU A 207 4.85 28.46 3.09
C GLU A 207 6.18 28.21 2.35
N ALA A 208 6.51 26.94 2.10
CA ALA A 208 7.74 26.55 1.43
C ALA A 208 7.66 26.79 -0.09
N PRO A 209 8.82 26.92 -0.77
CA PRO A 209 8.86 26.90 -2.23
C PRO A 209 8.15 25.66 -2.81
N PRO A 210 7.49 25.80 -3.97
CA PRO A 210 6.77 24.70 -4.60
C PRO A 210 7.72 23.56 -4.95
N ILE A 211 7.35 22.34 -4.57
CA ILE A 211 8.13 21.13 -4.87
C ILE A 211 8.07 20.78 -6.37
N HIS A 212 6.98 21.18 -7.03
CA HIS A 212 6.81 21.07 -8.48
C HIS A 212 7.10 22.44 -9.13
N PRO A 213 8.17 22.60 -9.93
CA PRO A 213 8.58 23.88 -10.48
C PRO A 213 7.53 24.61 -11.32
N ASP A 214 6.64 23.85 -11.96
CA ASP A 214 5.58 24.39 -12.82
C ASP A 214 4.38 24.97 -12.04
N PHE A 215 4.45 24.98 -10.70
CA PHE A 215 3.38 25.40 -9.82
C PHE A 215 3.80 26.61 -8.98
N GLU A 216 2.84 27.47 -8.66
CA GLU A 216 3.08 28.66 -7.84
C GLU A 216 3.15 28.36 -6.34
N SER A 217 2.58 27.25 -5.87
CA SER A 217 2.57 26.85 -4.47
C SER A 217 2.43 25.33 -4.30
N ASN A 218 2.63 24.83 -3.06
CA ASN A 218 2.36 23.44 -2.68
C ASN A 218 0.88 23.14 -2.37
N VAL A 219 -0.03 24.11 -2.54
CA VAL A 219 -1.46 23.93 -2.27
C VAL A 219 -2.14 23.25 -3.46
N ALA A 220 -2.38 21.94 -3.33
CA ALA A 220 -2.99 21.16 -4.41
C ALA A 220 -4.48 21.44 -4.62
N TYR A 221 -5.21 21.82 -3.57
CA TYR A 221 -6.65 22.08 -3.63
C TYR A 221 -7.13 22.90 -2.43
N ASP A 222 -7.70 24.09 -2.67
CA ASP A 222 -8.37 24.90 -1.65
C ASP A 222 -9.88 24.96 -1.94
N ARG A 223 -10.70 24.61 -0.94
CA ARG A 223 -12.15 24.58 -1.06
C ARG A 223 -12.82 24.89 0.27
N SER A 224 -13.70 25.89 0.25
CA SER A 224 -14.71 26.13 1.28
C SER A 224 -16.09 25.62 0.84
N LYS A 225 -16.94 25.27 1.81
CA LYS A 225 -18.35 24.94 1.59
C LYS A 225 -19.18 25.47 2.76
N GLY A 226 -20.34 26.03 2.46
CA GLY A 226 -21.23 26.67 3.44
C GLY A 226 -21.10 28.19 3.45
N ASP A 227 -21.86 28.84 4.33
CA ASP A 227 -21.84 30.29 4.51
C ASP A 227 -20.96 30.65 5.72
N ARG A 228 -19.73 31.04 5.42
CA ARG A 228 -18.75 31.45 6.43
C ARG A 228 -19.19 32.71 7.18
N GLN A 229 -19.78 33.67 6.47
CA GLN A 229 -20.19 34.93 7.08
C GLN A 229 -21.37 34.70 8.04
N ALA A 230 -22.36 33.90 7.63
CA ALA A 230 -23.46 33.53 8.51
C ALA A 230 -22.95 32.77 9.74
N PHE A 231 -22.00 31.84 9.58
CA PHE A 231 -21.39 31.11 10.70
C PHE A 231 -20.60 32.04 11.64
N GLU A 232 -19.88 33.02 11.11
CA GLU A 232 -19.13 34.00 11.89
C GLU A 232 -20.04 35.00 12.62
N ALA A 233 -21.21 35.32 12.04
CA ALA A 233 -22.21 36.19 12.63
C ALA A 233 -23.09 35.50 13.70
N LEU A 234 -22.99 34.18 13.89
CA LEU A 234 -23.71 33.48 14.95
C LEU A 234 -23.16 33.87 16.32
N GLU A 235 -23.98 34.54 17.11
CA GLU A 235 -23.76 34.72 18.54
C GLU A 235 -24.34 33.51 19.29
N GLY A 236 -23.51 32.85 20.09
CA GLY A 236 -23.91 31.70 20.90
C GLY A 236 -23.25 31.74 22.27
N GLU A 237 -23.95 31.22 23.27
CA GLU A 237 -23.44 31.15 24.66
C GLU A 237 -22.21 30.23 24.77
N ILE A 238 -22.10 29.24 23.88
CA ILE A 238 -20.97 28.29 23.82
C ILE A 238 -20.44 28.22 22.39
N ARG A 239 -19.15 28.53 22.23
CA ARG A 239 -18.38 28.31 21.00
C ARG A 239 -17.18 27.42 21.32
N LEU A 240 -17.12 26.25 20.70
CA LEU A 240 -16.01 25.33 20.83
C LEU A 240 -15.15 25.37 19.57
N SER A 241 -13.84 25.39 19.75
CA SER A 241 -12.86 25.32 18.68
C SER A 241 -11.75 24.39 19.11
N GLY A 242 -11.19 23.63 18.18
CA GLY A 242 -10.11 22.70 18.45
C GLY A 242 -9.49 22.17 17.17
N VAL A 243 -8.29 21.62 17.31
CA VAL A 243 -7.60 20.91 16.24
C VAL A 243 -7.82 19.42 16.45
N VAL A 244 -8.23 18.73 15.39
CA VAL A 244 -8.32 17.26 15.38
C VAL A 244 -7.30 16.76 14.37
N GLU A 245 -6.27 16.09 14.86
CA GLU A 245 -5.27 15.46 14.01
C GLU A 245 -5.71 14.04 13.66
N HIS A 246 -5.82 13.76 12.36
CA HIS A 246 -5.99 12.42 11.83
C HIS A 246 -4.65 11.93 11.30
N PRO A 247 -4.02 10.92 11.93
CA PRO A 247 -2.72 10.44 11.49
C PRO A 247 -2.83 9.82 10.09
N ARG A 248 -1.72 9.84 9.35
CA ARG A 248 -1.60 9.06 8.12
C ARG A 248 -1.70 7.57 8.46
N VAL A 249 -2.68 6.90 7.87
CA VAL A 249 -2.86 5.45 7.95
C VAL A 249 -2.79 4.82 6.56
N VAL A 250 -2.48 3.54 6.50
CA VAL A 250 -2.46 2.76 5.26
C VAL A 250 -3.48 1.61 5.38
N PRO A 251 -4.25 1.28 4.31
CA PRO A 251 -5.21 0.19 4.35
C PRO A 251 -4.61 -1.20 4.63
N ALA A 252 -3.35 -1.41 4.25
CA ALA A 252 -2.58 -2.65 4.47
C ALA A 252 -3.35 -3.97 4.16
N PRO A 253 -3.87 -4.16 2.92
CA PRO A 253 -4.45 -5.43 2.53
C PRO A 253 -3.42 -6.55 2.62
N MET A 254 -3.88 -7.78 2.92
CA MET A 254 -2.99 -8.95 3.02
C MET A 254 -2.42 -9.34 1.65
N GLU A 255 -3.22 -9.27 0.58
CA GLU A 255 -2.71 -9.30 -0.78
C GLU A 255 -2.16 -7.90 -1.14
N THR A 256 -0.89 -7.85 -1.55
CA THR A 256 -0.31 -6.60 -2.08
C THR A 256 -0.81 -6.32 -3.49
N ARG A 257 -0.61 -5.09 -3.98
CA ARG A 257 -0.93 -4.78 -5.38
C ARG A 257 -0.15 -5.68 -6.32
N ALA A 258 -0.86 -6.31 -7.24
CA ALA A 258 -0.30 -7.23 -8.22
C ALA A 258 -0.90 -6.98 -9.61
N ILE A 259 -0.05 -7.16 -10.63
CA ILE A 259 -0.40 -7.01 -12.04
C ILE A 259 0.28 -8.11 -12.85
N MET A 260 -0.46 -8.72 -13.76
CA MET A 260 0.04 -9.64 -14.78
C MET A 260 -0.50 -9.15 -16.13
N ALA A 261 0.39 -8.70 -16.99
CA ALA A 261 0.03 -8.17 -18.31
C ALA A 261 0.51 -9.13 -19.40
N GLU A 262 -0.34 -9.35 -20.39
CA GLU A 262 -0.06 -10.19 -21.54
C GLU A 262 -0.46 -9.44 -22.81
N TRP A 263 0.54 -9.21 -23.67
CA TRP A 263 0.33 -8.62 -24.98
C TRP A 263 0.32 -9.71 -26.06
N ARG A 264 -0.76 -9.76 -26.84
CA ARG A 264 -0.92 -10.68 -27.98
C ARG A 264 -1.31 -9.89 -29.24
N SER A 265 -1.42 -10.60 -30.37
CA SER A 265 -1.79 -9.99 -31.65
C SER A 265 -3.19 -9.35 -31.65
N ASP A 266 -4.07 -9.79 -30.76
CA ASP A 266 -5.45 -9.31 -30.61
C ASP A 266 -5.62 -8.24 -29.52
N GLY A 267 -4.56 -7.91 -28.78
CA GLY A 267 -4.55 -6.81 -27.82
C GLY A 267 -3.87 -7.13 -26.49
N LEU A 268 -4.18 -6.31 -25.51
CA LEU A 268 -3.65 -6.33 -24.15
C LEU A 268 -4.65 -6.97 -23.18
N THR A 269 -4.25 -8.05 -22.52
CA THR A 269 -4.97 -8.59 -21.36
C THR A 269 -4.20 -8.31 -20.07
N VAL A 270 -4.87 -7.75 -19.06
CA VAL A 270 -4.27 -7.44 -17.77
C VAL A 270 -5.08 -8.08 -16.64
N HIS A 271 -4.45 -8.95 -15.87
CA HIS A 271 -4.97 -9.39 -14.59
C HIS A 271 -4.46 -8.43 -13.50
N LEU A 272 -5.39 -7.87 -12.71
CA LEU A 272 -5.07 -6.78 -11.78
C LEU A 272 -5.86 -6.92 -10.48
N SER A 273 -5.18 -6.68 -9.36
CA SER A 273 -5.83 -6.55 -8.04
C SER A 273 -6.52 -5.17 -7.96
N SER A 274 -7.75 -5.05 -8.47
CA SER A 274 -8.45 -3.75 -8.61
C SER A 274 -9.91 -3.80 -8.22
N GLN A 275 -10.37 -2.71 -7.59
CA GLN A 275 -11.77 -2.46 -7.26
C GLN A 275 -12.55 -1.78 -8.40
N ALA A 276 -11.88 -1.39 -9.48
CA ALA A 276 -12.48 -0.66 -10.60
C ALA A 276 -11.94 -1.14 -11.96
N PRO A 277 -12.17 -2.41 -12.36
CA PRO A 277 -11.58 -2.98 -13.57
C PRO A 277 -11.96 -2.25 -14.86
N GLN A 278 -13.18 -1.71 -14.96
CA GLN A 278 -13.63 -0.99 -16.16
C GLN A 278 -12.87 0.32 -16.33
N LEU A 279 -12.74 1.12 -15.26
CA LEU A 279 -11.96 2.37 -15.30
C LEU A 279 -10.49 2.10 -15.62
N MET A 280 -9.93 0.98 -15.15
CA MET A 280 -8.57 0.59 -15.51
C MET A 280 -8.44 0.18 -16.98
N ALA A 281 -9.44 -0.49 -17.55
CA ALA A 281 -9.43 -0.85 -18.97
C ALA A 281 -9.50 0.41 -19.86
N GLU A 282 -10.32 1.39 -19.50
CA GLU A 282 -10.40 2.68 -20.17
C GLU A 282 -9.07 3.42 -20.09
N GLN A 283 -8.48 3.54 -18.89
CA GLN A 283 -7.20 4.21 -18.70
C GLN A 283 -6.07 3.54 -19.48
N LEU A 284 -5.98 2.21 -19.46
CA LEU A 284 -4.95 1.48 -20.20
C LEU A 284 -5.12 1.62 -21.72
N ALA A 285 -6.37 1.66 -22.21
CA ALA A 285 -6.63 1.91 -23.62
C ALA A 285 -6.13 3.31 -24.04
N ASP A 286 -6.40 4.33 -23.23
CA ASP A 286 -5.94 5.69 -23.48
C ASP A 286 -4.41 5.81 -23.38
N ASP A 287 -3.79 5.21 -22.34
CA ASP A 287 -2.35 5.29 -22.09
C ASP A 287 -1.50 4.63 -23.20
N PHE A 288 -2.02 3.56 -23.82
CA PHE A 288 -1.33 2.82 -24.88
C PHE A 288 -1.85 3.13 -26.30
N ASP A 289 -2.72 4.13 -26.45
CA ASP A 289 -3.37 4.50 -27.72
C ASP A 289 -4.00 3.29 -28.44
N LEU A 290 -4.73 2.48 -27.67
CA LEU A 290 -5.43 1.29 -28.14
C LEU A 290 -6.95 1.52 -28.20
N PRO A 291 -7.66 0.87 -29.14
CA PRO A 291 -9.11 0.80 -29.03
C PRO A 291 -9.50 0.01 -27.77
N GLN A 292 -10.51 0.46 -27.03
CA GLN A 292 -10.98 -0.23 -25.80
C GLN A 292 -11.30 -1.72 -26.02
N THR A 293 -11.74 -2.09 -27.24
CA THR A 293 -12.02 -3.49 -27.59
C THR A 293 -10.78 -4.38 -27.64
N ALA A 294 -9.59 -3.79 -27.72
CA ALA A 294 -8.29 -4.47 -27.67
C ALA A 294 -7.69 -4.50 -26.25
N VAL A 295 -8.40 -3.98 -25.23
CA VAL A 295 -7.95 -4.00 -23.83
C VAL A 295 -8.93 -4.79 -22.98
N ARG A 296 -8.41 -5.81 -22.30
CA ARG A 296 -9.19 -6.65 -21.40
C ARG A 296 -8.59 -6.63 -20.00
N VAL A 297 -9.33 -6.10 -19.03
CA VAL A 297 -8.95 -6.18 -17.61
C VAL A 297 -9.75 -7.28 -16.93
N VAL A 298 -9.05 -8.12 -16.16
CA VAL A 298 -9.64 -9.23 -15.38
C VAL A 298 -9.24 -9.06 -13.92
N THR A 299 -10.21 -8.90 -13.03
CA THR A 299 -9.98 -8.93 -11.57
C THR A 299 -10.28 -10.34 -11.05
N PRO A 300 -9.27 -11.09 -10.57
CA PRO A 300 -9.49 -12.37 -9.88
C PRO A 300 -9.99 -12.12 -8.44
N PHE A 301 -9.81 -13.05 -7.49
CA PHE A 301 -10.08 -12.73 -6.08
C PHE A 301 -9.14 -11.62 -5.61
N VAL A 302 -9.63 -10.77 -4.70
CA VAL A 302 -8.97 -9.61 -4.09
C VAL A 302 -9.43 -9.42 -2.64
#